data_AF-A0A7W1T0D4-F1
#
_entry.id   AF-A0A7W1T0D4-F1
#
_cell.length_a   1.000
_cell.length_b   1.000
_cell.length_c   1.000
_cell.angle_alpha   90.00
_cell.angle_beta   90.00
_cell.angle_gamma   90.00
#
_symmetry.space_group_name_H-M   'P 1'
#
loop_
_entity.id
_entity.type
_entity.pdbx_description
1 polymer ?
#
loop_
_entity_poly.entity_id
_entity_poly.type
_entity_poly.pdbx_seq_one_letter_code
_entity_poly.pdbx_strand_id
1 'polypeptide(L)'
;MPSLRRIAFRLSKTAARGPLIWLRHRGLDAADVMIASYPRSGNTWFRFIMAEVLTGRHAGFDDIDRMVPQVGKHWRGAATLPGGGRLIKTHEPYRQEYSKAIYLVRDVRDVLISLYSRGVQAGVFSQLSLQEFVPLFMTGAAINLGSWQTHVQNWLESPLARDGRVLVIRYEDLRQEPEATLASALSFLGAPVVAGEIRSAIQAKRWRTCG
;
A
#
# COMPACT_ATOMS: atom_id res chain seq x y z
N MET A 1 12.43 9.34 -27.19
CA MET A 1 13.17 9.56 -25.92
C MET A 1 12.59 8.67 -24.82
N PRO A 2 13.40 8.11 -23.90
CA PRO A 2 12.87 7.33 -22.78
C PRO A 2 12.02 8.23 -21.86
N SER A 3 10.85 7.76 -21.43
CA SER A 3 10.02 8.53 -20.49
C SER A 3 10.75 8.74 -19.16
N LEU A 4 10.50 9.88 -18.47
CA LEU A 4 11.06 10.15 -17.13
C LEU A 4 10.83 9.00 -16.15
N ARG A 5 9.68 8.32 -16.28
CA ARG A 5 9.34 7.12 -15.48
C ARG A 5 10.24 5.92 -15.78
N ARG A 6 10.63 5.68 -17.04
CA ARG A 6 11.62 4.65 -17.40
C ARG A 6 13.00 4.97 -16.83
N ILE A 7 13.42 6.23 -16.89
CA ILE A 7 14.72 6.65 -16.33
C ILE A 7 14.74 6.44 -14.82
N ALA A 8 13.71 6.94 -14.11
CA ALA A 8 13.58 6.75 -12.67
C ALA A 8 13.54 5.25 -12.28
N PHE A 9 12.86 4.42 -13.08
CA PHE A 9 12.85 2.96 -12.88
C PHE A 9 14.25 2.36 -13.00
N ARG A 10 15.02 2.71 -14.05
CA ARG A 10 16.40 2.25 -14.23
C ARG A 10 17.31 2.72 -13.09
N LEU A 11 17.22 3.99 -12.68
CA LEU A 11 18.00 4.52 -11.57
C LEU A 11 17.69 3.79 -10.26
N SER A 12 16.44 3.39 -10.05
CA SER A 12 16.05 2.64 -8.87
C SER A 12 16.66 1.22 -8.80
N LYS A 13 17.27 0.71 -9.89
CA LYS A 13 18.01 -0.57 -9.93
C LYS A 13 19.48 -0.42 -9.50
N THR A 14 19.96 0.80 -9.22
CA THR A 14 21.37 1.06 -8.88
C THR A 14 21.64 1.04 -7.37
N ALA A 15 22.92 1.05 -6.98
CA ALA A 15 23.35 1.12 -5.58
C ALA A 15 22.80 2.35 -4.82
N ALA A 16 22.41 3.41 -5.53
CA ALA A 16 21.78 4.60 -4.94
C ALA A 16 20.41 4.31 -4.29
N ARG A 17 19.78 3.15 -4.59
CA ARG A 17 18.51 2.75 -3.99
C ARG A 17 18.57 2.67 -2.46
N GLY A 18 19.64 2.10 -1.90
CA GLY A 18 19.78 1.92 -0.45
C GLY A 18 19.70 3.24 0.33
N PRO A 19 20.61 4.20 0.07
CA PRO A 19 20.57 5.52 0.69
C PRO A 19 19.26 6.27 0.47
N LEU A 20 18.68 6.18 -0.74
CA LEU A 20 17.39 6.81 -1.04
C LEU A 20 16.25 6.23 -0.21
N ILE A 21 16.20 4.91 -0.05
CA ILE A 21 15.19 4.26 0.79
C ILE A 21 15.38 4.69 2.23
N TRP A 22 16.60 4.63 2.77
CA TRP A 22 16.88 5.08 4.13
C TRP A 22 16.40 6.52 4.36
N LEU A 23 16.73 7.44 3.44
CA LEU A 23 16.27 8.83 3.50
C LEU A 23 14.75 8.94 3.51
N ARG A 24 14.05 8.13 2.71
CA ARG A 24 12.58 8.13 2.63
C ARG A 24 11.89 7.63 3.90
N HIS A 25 12.58 6.89 4.76
CA HIS A 25 12.05 6.36 6.03
C HIS A 25 12.45 7.19 7.24
N ARG A 26 13.23 8.27 7.05
CA ARG A 26 13.50 9.20 8.14
C ARG A 26 12.23 9.90 8.59
N GLY A 27 12.11 10.07 9.90
CA GLY A 27 11.00 10.81 10.52
C GLY A 27 9.77 9.96 10.78
N LEU A 28 9.87 8.63 10.72
CA LEU A 28 8.87 7.71 11.25
C LEU A 28 8.83 7.77 12.78
N ASP A 29 7.64 7.66 13.33
CA ASP A 29 7.34 7.68 14.76
C ASP A 29 6.74 6.35 15.23
N ALA A 30 6.88 6.04 16.52
CA ALA A 30 6.35 4.79 17.09
C ALA A 30 4.81 4.69 17.04
N ALA A 31 4.11 5.83 17.02
CA ALA A 31 2.65 5.88 16.85
C ALA A 31 2.22 5.69 15.38
N ASP A 32 3.13 5.73 14.41
CA ASP A 32 2.77 5.55 13.00
C ASP A 32 2.36 4.10 12.70
N VAL A 33 1.37 3.95 11.82
CA VAL A 33 0.91 2.65 11.33
C VAL A 33 1.06 2.57 9.83
N MET A 34 1.68 1.49 9.34
CA MET A 34 1.88 1.26 7.91
C MET A 34 0.65 0.64 7.26
N ILE A 35 0.22 1.14 6.10
CA ILE A 35 -0.57 0.38 5.13
C ILE A 35 0.40 -0.15 4.09
N ALA A 36 0.85 -1.39 4.31
CA ALA A 36 1.82 -2.06 3.46
C ALA A 36 1.12 -2.98 2.46
N SER A 37 1.65 -3.06 1.25
CA SER A 37 1.17 -4.04 0.27
C SER A 37 2.21 -4.21 -0.84
N TYR A 38 2.24 -5.37 -1.50
CA TYR A 38 2.84 -5.41 -2.83
C TYR A 38 2.08 -4.44 -3.76
N PRO A 39 2.73 -3.79 -4.75
CA PRO A 39 2.02 -2.93 -5.69
C PRO A 39 0.83 -3.67 -6.33
N ARG A 40 -0.29 -2.96 -6.51
CA ARG A 40 -1.53 -3.45 -7.13
C ARG A 40 -2.41 -4.39 -6.28
N SER A 41 -2.10 -4.56 -4.99
CA SER A 41 -2.95 -5.30 -4.04
C SER A 41 -4.09 -4.49 -3.39
N GLY A 42 -4.67 -3.50 -4.09
CA GLY A 42 -5.89 -2.82 -3.63
C GLY A 42 -5.73 -1.65 -2.64
N ASN A 43 -4.51 -1.13 -2.46
CA ASN A 43 -4.20 -0.08 -1.48
C ASN A 43 -5.00 1.23 -1.68
N THR A 44 -5.31 1.63 -2.92
CA THR A 44 -6.00 2.91 -3.21
C THR A 44 -7.37 2.99 -2.56
N TRP A 45 -8.25 2.02 -2.82
CA TRP A 45 -9.61 2.03 -2.30
C TRP A 45 -9.64 1.99 -0.77
N PHE A 46 -8.82 1.11 -0.18
CA PHE A 46 -8.64 1.02 1.26
C PHE A 46 -8.18 2.36 1.87
N ARG A 47 -7.16 3.01 1.30
CA ARG A 47 -6.67 4.32 1.75
C ARG A 47 -7.76 5.37 1.81
N PHE A 48 -8.56 5.49 0.74
CA PHE A 48 -9.60 6.51 0.66
C PHE A 48 -10.65 6.30 1.76
N ILE A 49 -11.12 5.07 1.94
CA ILE A 49 -12.12 4.79 2.97
C ILE A 49 -11.55 5.03 4.37
N MET A 50 -10.34 4.52 4.66
CA MET A 50 -9.71 4.73 5.96
C MET A 50 -9.47 6.23 6.26
N ALA A 51 -9.10 7.01 5.26
CA ALA A 51 -8.93 8.46 5.42
C ALA A 51 -10.24 9.14 5.80
N GLU A 52 -11.35 8.81 5.14
CA GLU A 52 -12.65 9.42 5.42
C GLU A 52 -13.17 9.01 6.80
N VAL A 53 -13.10 7.73 7.14
CA VAL A 53 -13.60 7.24 8.43
C VAL A 53 -12.76 7.76 9.59
N LEU A 54 -11.42 7.82 9.45
CA LEU A 54 -10.55 8.30 10.54
C LEU A 54 -10.59 9.80 10.75
N THR A 55 -10.92 10.58 9.70
CA THR A 55 -10.87 12.05 9.79
C THR A 55 -12.24 12.72 9.79
N GLY A 56 -13.31 11.99 9.44
CA GLY A 56 -14.65 12.53 9.21
C GLY A 56 -14.72 13.49 8.01
N ARG A 57 -13.68 13.58 7.18
CA ARG A 57 -13.58 14.51 6.05
C ARG A 57 -13.56 13.74 4.74
N HIS A 58 -14.21 14.29 3.71
CA HIS A 58 -14.10 13.72 2.36
C HIS A 58 -12.65 13.72 1.88
N ALA A 59 -12.18 12.58 1.38
CA ALA A 59 -10.82 12.39 0.90
C ALA A 59 -10.80 12.49 -0.63
N GLY A 60 -10.37 13.64 -1.16
CA GLY A 60 -10.03 13.82 -2.56
C GLY A 60 -8.62 13.31 -2.92
N PHE A 61 -8.27 13.29 -4.20
CA PHE A 61 -6.91 12.93 -4.64
C PHE A 61 -5.85 13.91 -4.14
N ASP A 62 -6.21 15.17 -3.93
CA ASP A 62 -5.30 16.19 -3.40
C ASP A 62 -5.09 16.03 -1.88
N ASP A 63 -6.11 15.57 -1.16
CA ASP A 63 -6.07 15.42 0.29
C ASP A 63 -5.49 14.07 0.74
N ILE A 64 -5.64 13.02 -0.07
CA ILE A 64 -5.27 11.66 0.34
C ILE A 64 -3.77 11.52 0.62
N ASP A 65 -2.93 12.32 -0.03
CA ASP A 65 -1.48 12.33 0.20
C ASP A 65 -1.11 13.12 1.47
N ARG A 66 -2.02 13.93 2.02
CA ARG A 66 -1.88 14.56 3.34
C ARG A 66 -2.45 13.67 4.44
N MET A 67 -3.62 13.04 4.22
CA MET A 67 -4.28 12.19 5.22
C MET A 67 -3.58 10.85 5.39
N VAL A 68 -3.23 10.19 4.28
CA VAL A 68 -2.57 8.88 4.31
C VAL A 68 -1.34 8.94 3.41
N PRO A 69 -0.28 9.66 3.78
CA PRO A 69 0.87 9.89 2.89
C PRO A 69 1.56 8.60 2.47
N GLN A 70 2.35 8.66 1.41
CA GLN A 70 3.32 7.59 1.09
C GLN A 70 4.64 7.81 1.85
N VAL A 71 5.34 6.72 2.21
CA VAL A 71 6.72 6.77 2.70
C VAL A 71 7.63 7.60 1.77
N GLY A 72 8.42 8.50 2.35
CA GLY A 72 9.15 9.59 1.68
C GLY A 72 8.42 10.94 1.59
N LYS A 73 7.09 10.97 1.78
CA LYS A 73 6.28 12.20 1.82
C LYS A 73 5.55 12.40 3.17
N HIS A 74 5.69 11.44 4.07
CA HIS A 74 4.97 11.36 5.35
C HIS A 74 5.30 12.46 6.36
N TRP A 75 6.42 13.16 6.18
CA TRP A 75 6.77 14.35 6.97
C TRP A 75 5.78 15.51 6.82
N ARG A 76 4.96 15.53 5.75
CA ARG A 76 3.82 16.46 5.57
C ARG A 76 2.47 15.87 5.97
N GLY A 77 2.46 14.62 6.41
CA GLY A 77 1.24 13.88 6.72
C GLY A 77 0.56 14.37 7.99
N ALA A 78 -0.77 14.37 7.98
CA ALA A 78 -1.57 14.61 9.18
C ALA A 78 -1.55 13.39 10.09
N ALA A 79 -1.55 13.62 11.40
CA ALA A 79 -1.86 12.60 12.39
C ALA A 79 -3.35 12.26 12.31
N THR A 80 -3.69 11.13 11.71
CA THR A 80 -5.08 10.69 11.51
C THR A 80 -5.50 9.59 12.48
N LEU A 81 -4.55 9.02 13.23
CA LEU A 81 -4.84 7.94 14.18
C LEU A 81 -5.22 8.52 15.56
N PRO A 82 -6.09 7.85 16.32
CA PRO A 82 -6.50 8.31 17.66
C PRO A 82 -5.33 8.58 18.61
N GLY A 83 -4.23 7.83 18.49
CA GLY A 83 -3.01 8.00 19.30
C GLY A 83 -2.05 9.10 18.83
N GLY A 84 -2.47 9.98 17.93
CA GLY A 84 -1.62 11.06 17.39
C GLY A 84 -0.61 10.62 16.33
N GLY A 85 -0.66 9.35 15.91
CA GLY A 85 0.18 8.81 14.83
C GLY A 85 -0.38 9.04 13.44
N ARG A 86 0.45 8.80 12.41
CA ARG A 86 0.04 8.88 11.00
C ARG A 86 -0.25 7.49 10.46
N LEU A 87 -1.24 7.42 9.57
CA LEU A 87 -1.44 6.24 8.73
C LEU A 87 -0.62 6.43 7.44
N ILE A 88 0.39 5.60 7.19
CA ILE A 88 1.35 5.82 6.09
C ILE A 88 1.39 4.63 5.15
N LYS A 89 1.26 4.88 3.86
CA LYS A 89 1.32 3.86 2.81
C LYS A 89 2.75 3.52 2.41
N THR A 90 3.03 2.23 2.25
CA THR A 90 4.29 1.74 1.71
C THR A 90 4.09 0.54 0.77
N HIS A 91 5.05 0.38 -0.16
CA HIS A 91 5.21 -0.86 -0.93
C HIS A 91 6.56 -1.51 -0.65
N GLU A 92 7.32 -0.98 0.30
CA GLU A 92 8.61 -1.56 0.65
C GLU A 92 8.40 -2.86 1.44
N PRO A 93 9.36 -3.79 1.37
CA PRO A 93 9.41 -4.93 2.30
C PRO A 93 9.39 -4.45 3.76
N TYR A 94 9.08 -5.36 4.68
CA TYR A 94 9.12 -5.11 6.11
C TYR A 94 10.48 -4.53 6.52
N ARG A 95 10.45 -3.60 7.47
CA ARG A 95 11.63 -3.01 8.08
C ARG A 95 11.45 -2.89 9.59
N GLN A 96 12.56 -2.92 10.31
CA GLN A 96 12.59 -2.89 11.77
C GLN A 96 12.13 -1.54 12.36
N GLU A 97 12.18 -0.46 11.59
CA GLU A 97 11.71 0.87 12.03
C GLU A 97 10.18 0.96 12.12
N TYR A 98 9.45 -0.02 11.57
CA TYR A 98 7.99 -0.05 11.66
C TYR A 98 7.53 -0.57 13.03
N SER A 99 6.52 0.09 13.60
CA SER A 99 5.98 -0.26 14.93
C SER A 99 4.67 -1.05 14.88
N LYS A 100 3.87 -0.85 13.82
CA LYS A 100 2.59 -1.54 13.58
C LYS A 100 2.19 -1.42 12.11
N ALA A 101 1.45 -2.40 11.57
CA ALA A 101 1.04 -2.38 10.17
C ALA A 101 -0.29 -3.08 9.88
N ILE A 102 -0.95 -2.64 8.81
CA ILE A 102 -1.96 -3.38 8.07
C ILE A 102 -1.31 -3.82 6.76
N TYR A 103 -1.25 -5.12 6.52
CA TYR A 103 -0.70 -5.69 5.30
C TYR A 103 -1.82 -6.16 4.37
N LEU A 104 -1.93 -5.53 3.20
CA LEU A 104 -2.87 -5.92 2.15
C LEU A 104 -2.23 -6.95 1.22
N VAL A 105 -2.85 -8.13 1.13
CA VAL A 105 -2.48 -9.20 0.20
C VAL A 105 -3.60 -9.41 -0.82
N ARG A 106 -3.25 -9.84 -2.02
CA ARG A 106 -4.17 -10.11 -3.13
C ARG A 106 -3.68 -11.33 -3.89
N ASP A 107 -4.59 -12.04 -4.56
CA ASP A 107 -4.23 -13.13 -5.47
C ASP A 107 -3.11 -12.71 -6.43
N VAL A 108 -2.06 -13.53 -6.50
CA VAL A 108 -0.85 -13.25 -7.28
C VAL A 108 -1.12 -13.10 -8.77
N ARG A 109 -2.11 -13.83 -9.33
CA ARG A 109 -2.48 -13.78 -10.75
C ARG A 109 -3.04 -12.41 -11.09
N ASP A 110 -3.93 -11.92 -10.25
CA ASP A 110 -4.52 -10.58 -10.37
C ASP A 110 -3.47 -9.47 -10.23
N VAL A 111 -2.55 -9.62 -9.27
CA VAL A 111 -1.45 -8.68 -9.06
C VAL A 111 -0.56 -8.61 -10.30
N LEU A 112 -0.18 -9.76 -10.86
CA LEU A 112 0.66 -9.87 -12.06
C LEU A 112 0.03 -9.12 -13.23
N ILE A 113 -1.22 -9.45 -13.57
CA ILE A 113 -1.93 -8.82 -14.70
C ILE A 113 -2.07 -7.31 -14.49
N SER A 114 -2.44 -6.90 -13.27
CA SER A 114 -2.62 -5.48 -12.95
C SER A 114 -1.31 -4.69 -13.00
N LEU A 115 -0.19 -5.31 -12.58
CA LEU A 115 1.13 -4.69 -12.62
C LEU A 115 1.65 -4.57 -14.06
N TYR A 116 1.49 -5.64 -14.86
CA TYR A 116 1.83 -5.63 -16.27
C TYR A 116 1.08 -4.54 -17.02
N SER A 117 -0.25 -4.53 -16.94
CA SER A 117 -1.12 -3.54 -17.60
C SER A 117 -0.73 -2.10 -17.21
N ARG A 118 -0.54 -1.84 -15.90
CA ARG A 118 -0.12 -0.52 -15.42
C ARG A 118 1.25 -0.11 -15.95
N GLY A 119 2.18 -1.05 -16.04
CA GLY A 119 3.53 -0.80 -16.53
C GLY A 119 3.59 -0.60 -18.04
N VAL A 120 2.73 -1.29 -18.82
CA VAL A 120 2.53 -1.01 -20.26
C VAL A 120 2.00 0.42 -20.44
N GLN A 121 0.95 0.81 -19.71
CA GLN A 121 0.41 2.17 -19.73
C GLN A 121 1.43 3.23 -19.30
N ALA A 122 2.33 2.91 -18.37
CA ALA A 122 3.42 3.79 -17.95
C ALA A 122 4.59 3.86 -18.95
N GLY A 123 4.54 3.05 -20.01
CA GLY A 123 5.63 2.82 -20.94
C GLY A 123 6.75 1.94 -20.38
N VAL A 124 6.75 1.52 -19.12
CA VAL A 124 7.86 0.76 -18.51
C VAL A 124 7.98 -0.63 -19.11
N PHE A 125 6.86 -1.32 -19.33
CA PHE A 125 6.81 -2.68 -19.87
C PHE A 125 6.27 -2.74 -21.30
N SER A 126 6.15 -1.60 -21.99
CA SER A 126 5.50 -1.52 -23.32
C SER A 126 6.25 -2.24 -24.45
N GLN A 127 7.41 -2.83 -24.16
CA GLN A 127 8.24 -3.58 -25.11
C GLN A 127 8.39 -5.05 -24.70
N LEU A 128 7.67 -5.48 -23.65
CA LEU A 128 7.62 -6.86 -23.19
C LEU A 128 6.23 -7.38 -23.47
N SER A 129 6.15 -8.58 -24.03
CA SER A 129 4.91 -9.36 -24.03
C SER A 129 4.57 -9.84 -22.61
N LEU A 130 3.33 -10.27 -22.40
CA LEU A 130 2.93 -10.86 -21.12
C LEU A 130 3.76 -12.12 -20.82
N GLN A 131 4.02 -12.95 -21.83
CA GLN A 131 4.79 -14.19 -21.68
C GLN A 131 6.24 -13.92 -21.21
N GLU A 132 6.87 -12.86 -21.71
CA GLU A 132 8.21 -12.43 -21.26
C GLU A 132 8.17 -11.77 -19.87
N PHE A 133 7.07 -11.12 -19.53
CA PHE A 133 6.90 -10.48 -18.23
C PHE A 133 6.74 -11.49 -17.09
N VAL A 134 6.03 -12.61 -17.30
CA VAL A 134 5.75 -13.60 -16.23
C VAL A 134 7.03 -14.09 -15.53
N PRO A 135 8.08 -14.57 -16.21
CA PRO A 135 9.30 -15.01 -15.54
C PRO A 135 9.99 -13.89 -14.75
N LEU A 136 9.99 -12.67 -15.27
CA LEU A 136 10.56 -11.50 -14.57
C LEU A 136 9.78 -11.17 -13.30
N PHE A 137 8.45 -11.30 -13.34
CA PHE A 137 7.60 -11.09 -12.18
C PHE A 137 7.85 -12.17 -11.11
N MET A 138 7.86 -13.44 -11.52
CA MET A 138 8.03 -14.59 -10.62
C MET A 138 9.39 -14.57 -9.91
N THR A 139 10.45 -14.20 -10.64
CA THR A 139 11.82 -14.10 -10.10
C THR A 139 12.07 -12.79 -9.34
N GLY A 140 11.11 -11.86 -9.33
CA GLY A 140 11.27 -10.55 -8.69
C GLY A 140 12.11 -9.54 -9.46
N ALA A 141 12.50 -9.84 -10.70
CA ALA A 141 13.25 -8.94 -11.56
C ALA A 141 12.39 -7.80 -12.14
N ALA A 142 11.07 -8.02 -12.28
CA ALA A 142 10.13 -7.09 -12.91
C ALA A 142 10.08 -5.71 -12.23
N ILE A 143 10.20 -5.65 -10.90
CA ILE A 143 10.22 -4.40 -10.13
C ILE A 143 11.23 -4.48 -8.99
N ASN A 144 11.60 -3.34 -8.43
CA ASN A 144 12.59 -3.27 -7.35
C ASN A 144 12.00 -3.52 -5.96
N LEU A 145 11.21 -4.58 -5.81
CA LEU A 145 10.62 -4.97 -4.53
C LEU A 145 10.75 -6.48 -4.27
N GLY A 146 11.53 -7.17 -5.11
CA GLY A 146 11.62 -8.62 -5.12
C GLY A 146 10.38 -9.28 -5.72
N SER A 147 10.33 -10.61 -5.59
CA SER A 147 9.18 -11.40 -6.02
C SER A 147 7.99 -11.12 -5.10
N TRP A 148 6.79 -11.30 -5.61
CA TRP A 148 5.57 -11.21 -4.80
C TRP A 148 5.64 -12.15 -3.59
N GLN A 149 6.10 -13.38 -3.78
CA GLN A 149 6.19 -14.39 -2.74
C GLN A 149 7.14 -13.97 -1.62
N THR A 150 8.37 -13.57 -1.95
CA THR A 150 9.35 -13.12 -0.96
C THR A 150 8.85 -11.87 -0.22
N HIS A 151 8.17 -10.96 -0.92
CA HIS A 151 7.60 -9.76 -0.28
C HIS A 151 6.48 -10.11 0.71
N VAL A 152 5.58 -11.02 0.35
CA VAL A 152 4.50 -11.49 1.24
C VAL A 152 5.09 -12.20 2.45
N GLN A 153 5.99 -13.16 2.25
CA GLN A 153 6.66 -13.89 3.33
C GLN A 153 7.39 -12.93 4.28
N ASN A 154 8.12 -11.96 3.74
CA ASN A 154 8.86 -10.97 4.53
C ASN A 154 7.97 -10.16 5.48
N TRP A 155 6.72 -9.87 5.10
CA TRP A 155 5.74 -9.23 5.99
C TRP A 155 5.09 -10.20 6.97
N LEU A 156 4.64 -11.37 6.50
CA LEU A 156 3.94 -12.36 7.31
C LEU A 156 4.84 -13.02 8.37
N GLU A 157 6.13 -13.14 8.10
CA GLU A 157 7.11 -13.75 9.01
C GLU A 157 7.90 -12.71 9.81
N SER A 158 7.55 -11.42 9.69
CA SER A 158 8.22 -10.33 10.39
C SER A 158 8.04 -10.44 11.92
N PRO A 159 8.97 -9.88 12.72
CA PRO A 159 8.79 -9.74 14.16
C PRO A 159 7.47 -9.07 14.53
N LEU A 160 7.03 -8.04 13.80
CA LEU A 160 5.74 -7.40 14.04
C LEU A 160 4.57 -8.38 13.87
N ALA A 161 4.61 -9.25 12.86
CA ALA A 161 3.55 -10.21 12.63
C ALA A 161 3.49 -11.25 13.76
N ARG A 162 4.66 -11.72 14.23
CA ARG A 162 4.76 -12.63 15.39
C ARG A 162 4.23 -12.00 16.67
N ASP A 163 4.41 -10.70 16.84
CA ASP A 163 3.91 -9.92 17.98
C ASP A 163 2.43 -9.54 17.86
N GLY A 164 1.71 -9.98 16.81
CA GLY A 164 0.32 -9.58 16.57
C GLY A 164 0.15 -8.09 16.19
N ARG A 165 1.23 -7.42 15.80
CA ARG A 165 1.26 -6.00 15.38
C ARG A 165 1.16 -5.83 13.86
N VAL A 166 0.84 -6.90 13.13
CA VAL A 166 0.43 -6.87 11.72
C VAL A 166 -0.96 -7.45 11.59
N LEU A 167 -1.91 -6.64 11.11
CA LEU A 167 -3.20 -7.14 10.63
C LEU A 167 -3.08 -7.45 9.14
N VAL A 168 -3.35 -8.70 8.75
CA VAL A 168 -3.38 -9.11 7.35
C VAL A 168 -4.81 -9.00 6.83
N ILE A 169 -4.97 -8.30 5.70
CA ILE A 169 -6.26 -8.17 5.01
C ILE A 169 -6.10 -8.68 3.59
N ARG A 170 -6.97 -9.61 3.18
CA ARG A 170 -7.08 -10.03 1.79
C ARG A 170 -7.94 -9.04 1.03
N TYR A 171 -7.49 -8.67 -0.17
CA TYR A 171 -8.23 -7.78 -1.05
C TYR A 171 -9.59 -8.37 -1.44
N GLU A 172 -9.67 -9.69 -1.57
CA GLU A 172 -10.90 -10.40 -1.90
C GLU A 172 -11.94 -10.24 -0.78
N ASP A 173 -11.53 -10.38 0.48
CA ASP A 173 -12.40 -10.20 1.65
C ASP A 173 -12.84 -8.73 1.76
N LEU A 174 -11.93 -7.79 1.53
CA LEU A 174 -12.26 -6.37 1.47
C LEU A 174 -13.32 -6.05 0.40
N ARG A 175 -13.38 -6.82 -0.69
CA ARG A 175 -14.40 -6.65 -1.74
C ARG A 175 -15.71 -7.36 -1.43
N GLN A 176 -15.66 -8.53 -0.83
CA GLN A 176 -16.83 -9.35 -0.53
C GLN A 176 -17.57 -8.83 0.70
N GLU A 177 -16.83 -8.51 1.76
CA GLU A 177 -17.34 -8.05 3.05
C GLU A 177 -16.61 -6.77 3.50
N PRO A 178 -16.79 -5.65 2.78
CA PRO A 178 -16.05 -4.41 3.05
C PRO A 178 -16.32 -3.86 4.46
N GLU A 179 -17.57 -3.87 4.91
CA GLU A 179 -17.94 -3.32 6.22
C GLU A 179 -17.24 -4.06 7.36
N ALA A 180 -17.29 -5.39 7.36
CA ALA A 180 -16.64 -6.23 8.36
C ALA A 180 -15.10 -6.09 8.32
N THR A 181 -14.54 -6.08 7.12
CA THR A 181 -13.09 -5.94 6.92
C THR A 181 -12.57 -4.59 7.42
N LEU A 182 -13.29 -3.50 7.12
CA LEU A 182 -12.94 -2.15 7.58
C LEU A 182 -13.17 -1.97 9.08
N ALA A 183 -14.23 -2.56 9.64
CA ALA A 183 -14.45 -2.58 11.08
C ALA A 183 -13.28 -3.26 11.81
N SER A 184 -12.83 -4.43 11.33
CA SER A 184 -11.65 -5.12 11.86
C SER A 184 -10.39 -4.26 11.78
N ALA A 185 -10.17 -3.57 10.66
CA ALA A 185 -9.06 -2.63 10.50
C ALA A 185 -9.10 -1.48 11.51
N LEU A 186 -10.27 -0.86 11.72
CA LEU A 186 -10.46 0.23 12.68
C LEU A 186 -10.26 -0.24 14.12
N SER A 187 -10.83 -1.39 14.50
CA SER A 187 -10.60 -2.02 15.80
C SER A 187 -9.11 -2.29 16.04
N PHE A 188 -8.41 -2.84 15.05
CA PHE A 188 -6.98 -3.07 15.13
C PHE A 188 -6.18 -1.76 15.32
N LEU A 189 -6.61 -0.66 14.70
CA LEU A 189 -6.01 0.67 14.89
C LEU A 189 -6.39 1.34 16.23
N GLY A 190 -7.32 0.77 17.00
CA GLY A 190 -7.87 1.41 18.19
C GLY A 190 -8.78 2.60 17.87
N ALA A 191 -9.31 2.67 16.66
CA ALA A 191 -10.24 3.71 16.22
C ALA A 191 -11.70 3.30 16.49
N PRO A 192 -12.61 4.26 16.74
CA PRO A 192 -14.03 3.98 16.84
C PRO A 192 -14.56 3.27 15.59
N VAL A 193 -15.39 2.25 15.82
CA VAL A 193 -16.07 1.50 14.75
C VAL A 193 -17.51 1.96 14.66
N VAL A 194 -17.79 2.91 13.78
CA VAL A 194 -19.14 3.43 13.55
C VAL A 194 -19.66 2.91 12.22
N ALA A 195 -20.57 1.92 12.26
CA ALA A 195 -21.10 1.27 11.06
C ALA A 195 -21.77 2.24 10.07
N GLY A 196 -22.33 3.35 10.55
CA GLY A 196 -22.86 4.42 9.70
C GLY A 196 -21.79 5.07 8.84
N GLU A 197 -20.67 5.47 9.44
CA GLU A 197 -19.56 6.14 8.76
C GLU A 197 -18.89 5.23 7.74
N ILE A 198 -18.69 3.95 8.10
CA ILE A 198 -18.13 2.94 7.19
C ILE A 198 -19.02 2.79 5.96
N ARG A 199 -20.33 2.62 6.15
CA ARG A 199 -21.30 2.49 5.04
C ARG A 199 -21.32 3.73 4.14
N SER A 200 -21.34 4.92 4.73
CA SER A 200 -21.30 6.18 3.98
C SER A 200 -20.02 6.31 3.14
N ALA A 201 -18.85 6.00 3.71
CA ALA A 201 -17.57 6.05 3.00
C ALA A 201 -17.50 5.01 1.85
N ILE A 202 -18.01 3.79 2.06
CA ILE A 202 -18.10 2.77 1.00
C ILE A 202 -18.97 3.27 -0.16
N GLN A 203 -20.17 3.79 0.13
CA GLN A 203 -21.11 4.28 -0.88
C GLN A 203 -20.51 5.42 -1.71
N ALA A 204 -19.83 6.37 -1.08
CA ALA A 204 -19.18 7.49 -1.75
C ALA A 204 -18.09 7.07 -2.75
N LYS A 205 -17.51 5.86 -2.59
CA LYS A 205 -16.39 5.37 -3.39
C LYS A 205 -16.75 4.21 -4.34
N ARG A 206 -17.97 3.68 -4.27
CA ARG A 206 -18.45 2.55 -5.07
C ARG A 206 -18.47 2.80 -6.60
N TRP A 207 -18.55 4.06 -7.03
CA TRP A 207 -18.51 4.44 -8.46
C TRP A 207 -17.09 4.45 -9.07
N ARG A 208 -16.04 4.54 -8.25
CA ARG A 208 -14.66 4.83 -8.75
C ARG A 208 -13.76 3.59 -8.86
N THR A 209 -14.29 2.39 -8.59
CA THR A 209 -13.52 1.13 -8.57
C THR A 209 -13.51 0.34 -9.89
N CYS A 210 -14.06 0.89 -10.97
CA CYS A 210 -13.91 0.32 -12.32
C CYS A 210 -12.81 1.05 -13.09
N GLY A 211 -11.62 0.45 -13.18
CA GLY A 211 -10.45 0.98 -13.92
C GLY A 211 -9.18 0.19 -13.68
#